data_AF-A0A382ZYE0-F1
#
_entry.id   AF-A0A382ZYE0-F1
#
_cell.length_a   1.000
_cell.length_b   1.000
_cell.length_c   1.000
_cell.angle_alpha   90.00
_cell.angle_beta   90.00
_cell.angle_gamma   90.00
#
_symmetry.space_group_name_H-M   'P 1'
#
loop_
_entity.id
_entity.type
_entity.pdbx_description
1 polymer ?
#
loop_
_entity_poly.entity_id
_entity_poly.type
_entity_poly.pdbx_seq_one_letter_code
_entity_poly.pdbx_strand_id
1 'polypeptide(L)'
;NDPKDIEVLIMWSGITRKEFLSTKRENPLHELWVDGPHKNWMGNFIHDQHWNRHPSEDSTWIKSSIPYMTWDNKSVTKFLDLYWKHFYSEEESLINTFESILRTQWYLDKLGIKYTMMCWQNIFNQYSFKVPSGWVRQEGDEIFGHEIWNLAWRDNTHFKEDRYWPDNATEKISKDTPLLKDLYPNATYLWDMIDWDKWWFYEDEQVEYGGLAEWICLKVRDPWGNGKHDPGHPSPLSHKKFCEQVIIPILEDL
;
A
#
# COMPACT_ATOMS: atom_id res chain seq x y z
N ASN A 1 -14.21 26.61 -3.88
CA ASN A 1 -15.08 25.42 -3.78
C ASN A 1 -15.49 25.28 -2.33
N ASP A 2 -16.77 25.08 -2.04
CA ASP A 2 -17.22 24.70 -0.71
C ASP A 2 -16.66 23.28 -0.44
N PRO A 3 -16.04 22.99 0.72
CA PRO A 3 -15.59 21.64 1.05
C PRO A 3 -16.67 20.57 0.84
N LYS A 4 -17.95 20.93 1.02
CA LYS A 4 -19.08 20.00 0.83
C LYS A 4 -19.32 19.59 -0.62
N ASP A 5 -18.75 20.32 -1.58
CA ASP A 5 -18.80 19.99 -3.01
C ASP A 5 -17.63 19.07 -3.43
N ILE A 6 -16.80 18.65 -2.48
CA ILE A 6 -15.62 17.80 -2.72
C ILE A 6 -15.94 16.38 -2.23
N GLU A 7 -15.58 15.41 -3.07
CA GLU A 7 -15.59 14.00 -2.71
C GLU A 7 -14.18 13.43 -2.82
N VAL A 8 -13.80 12.60 -1.85
CA VAL A 8 -12.43 12.07 -1.73
C VAL A 8 -12.45 10.55 -1.69
N LEU A 9 -11.67 9.93 -2.57
CA LEU A 9 -11.41 8.50 -2.55
C LEU A 9 -10.00 8.26 -2.08
N ILE A 10 -9.84 7.39 -1.08
CA ILE A 10 -8.57 7.20 -0.37
C ILE A 10 -8.18 5.74 -0.43
N MET A 11 -7.05 5.46 -1.07
CA MET A 11 -6.52 4.10 -1.15
C MET A 11 -5.31 3.95 -0.24
N TRP A 12 -5.45 3.12 0.80
CA TRP A 12 -4.39 2.78 1.74
C TRP A 12 -3.54 1.63 1.20
N SER A 13 -2.23 1.73 1.39
CA SER A 13 -1.28 0.67 1.05
C SER A 13 -0.66 0.08 2.31
N GLY A 14 0.25 -0.90 2.15
CA GLY A 14 0.77 -1.72 3.25
C GLY A 14 1.21 -0.95 4.50
N ILE A 15 0.96 -1.53 5.67
CA ILE A 15 1.30 -0.91 6.97
C ILE A 15 2.80 -0.63 7.13
N THR A 16 3.65 -1.27 6.32
CA THR A 16 5.11 -1.10 6.31
C THR A 16 5.58 0.21 5.64
N ARG A 17 4.68 1.01 5.05
CA ARG A 17 5.09 2.30 4.47
C ARG A 17 5.51 3.27 5.57
N LYS A 18 6.74 3.74 5.52
CA LYS A 18 7.28 4.73 6.47
C LYS A 18 7.99 5.84 5.71
N GLU A 19 7.82 7.08 6.17
CA GLU A 19 8.57 8.21 5.67
C GLU A 19 9.28 8.92 6.83
N PHE A 20 10.47 9.46 6.53
CA PHE A 20 11.29 10.18 7.49
C PHE A 20 11.52 11.59 6.99
N LEU A 21 11.07 12.58 7.76
CA LEU A 21 11.39 13.96 7.48
C LEU A 21 12.89 14.16 7.70
N SER A 22 13.56 14.69 6.67
CA SER A 22 14.94 15.11 6.73
C SER A 22 15.03 16.59 6.41
N THR A 23 15.60 17.36 7.33
CA THR A 23 15.84 18.79 7.15
C THR A 23 17.32 19.11 7.35
N LYS A 24 17.81 20.12 6.64
CA LYS A 24 19.17 20.64 6.84
C LYS A 24 19.42 21.14 8.27
N ARG A 25 18.35 21.55 8.96
CA ARG A 25 18.41 22.10 10.33
C ARG A 25 18.62 21.03 11.39
N GLU A 26 18.01 19.86 11.22
CA GLU A 26 17.91 18.86 12.29
C GLU A 26 18.63 17.55 11.96
N ASN A 27 18.93 17.28 10.69
CA ASN A 27 19.51 16.02 10.27
C ASN A 27 20.93 16.25 9.72
N PRO A 28 21.99 15.90 10.48
CA PRO A 28 23.38 16.06 10.03
C PRO A 28 23.72 15.33 8.72
N LEU A 29 22.93 14.30 8.37
CA LEU A 29 23.10 13.51 7.15
C LEU A 29 22.24 14.01 5.98
N HIS A 30 21.51 15.12 6.15
CA HIS A 30 20.58 15.62 5.13
C HIS A 30 21.25 15.80 3.77
N GLU A 31 22.39 16.50 3.72
CA GLU A 31 23.14 16.73 2.47
C GLU A 31 23.52 15.41 1.78
N LEU A 32 23.89 14.38 2.56
CA LEU A 32 24.20 13.05 2.03
C LEU A 32 22.97 12.29 1.56
N TRP A 33 21.79 12.53 2.14
CA TRP A 33 20.55 11.85 1.78
C TRP A 33 19.86 12.45 0.55
N VAL A 34 20.17 13.70 0.21
CA VAL A 34 19.58 14.39 -0.94
C VAL A 34 20.50 14.45 -2.16
N ASP A 35 21.73 13.97 -2.00
CA ASP A 35 22.71 13.80 -3.08
C ASP A 35 22.39 12.60 -3.98
N GLY A 36 22.87 12.67 -5.23
CA GLY A 36 22.73 11.61 -6.23
C GLY A 36 21.89 12.00 -7.45
N PRO A 37 22.11 11.31 -8.59
CA PRO A 37 21.54 11.68 -9.88
C PRO A 37 20.05 11.32 -10.03
N HIS A 38 19.63 10.21 -9.43
CA HIS A 38 18.22 9.80 -9.35
C HIS A 38 17.71 10.15 -7.96
N LYS A 39 16.44 10.51 -7.79
CA LYS A 39 15.88 11.01 -6.50
C LYS A 39 14.58 10.30 -6.11
N ASN A 40 14.42 9.07 -6.57
CA ASN A 40 13.17 8.29 -6.47
C ASN A 40 12.82 7.92 -5.01
N TRP A 41 13.76 8.03 -4.08
CA TRP A 41 13.55 7.82 -2.66
C TRP A 41 12.99 9.04 -1.90
N MET A 42 12.77 10.15 -2.59
CA MET A 42 12.37 11.40 -1.95
C MET A 42 10.96 11.84 -2.35
N GLY A 43 10.33 12.59 -1.46
CA GLY A 43 9.11 13.35 -1.72
C GLY A 43 9.17 14.69 -1.02
N ASN A 44 8.64 15.74 -1.64
CA ASN A 44 8.43 16.99 -0.94
C ASN A 44 7.02 17.50 -1.25
N PHE A 45 6.29 17.80 -0.19
CA PHE A 45 4.89 18.22 -0.22
C PHE A 45 4.73 19.73 0.01
N ILE A 46 5.81 20.42 0.42
CA ILE A 46 5.81 21.86 0.65
C ILE A 46 5.98 22.57 -0.69
N HIS A 47 5.07 23.51 -0.95
CA HIS A 47 5.12 24.39 -2.10
C HIS A 47 5.04 25.84 -1.63
N ASP A 48 5.68 26.75 -2.37
CA ASP A 48 5.50 28.18 -2.18
C ASP A 48 4.11 28.65 -2.70
N GLN A 49 3.84 29.95 -2.55
CA GLN A 49 2.59 30.57 -3.04
C GLN A 49 2.39 30.46 -4.57
N HIS A 50 3.44 30.14 -5.31
CA HIS A 50 3.45 29.94 -6.76
C HIS A 50 3.44 28.45 -7.14
N TRP A 51 3.21 27.55 -6.17
CA TRP A 51 3.27 26.10 -6.35
C TRP A 51 4.65 25.57 -6.74
N ASN A 52 5.73 26.34 -6.56
CA ASN A 52 7.07 25.80 -6.70
C ASN A 52 7.39 24.93 -5.50
N ARG A 53 7.90 23.73 -5.77
CA ARG A 53 8.30 22.80 -4.72
C ARG A 53 9.46 23.38 -3.92
N HIS A 54 9.37 23.27 -2.60
CA HIS A 54 10.44 23.66 -1.71
C HIS A 54 11.73 22.91 -2.09
N PRO A 55 12.90 23.59 -2.10
CA PRO A 55 14.14 22.95 -2.46
C PRO A 55 14.45 21.74 -1.56
N SER A 56 14.91 20.64 -2.15
CA SER A 56 15.16 19.40 -1.43
C SER A 56 16.41 19.49 -0.56
N GLU A 57 17.31 20.42 -0.88
CA GLU A 57 18.51 20.78 -0.11
C GLU A 57 18.23 21.42 1.26
N ASP A 58 16.98 21.82 1.50
CA ASP A 58 16.54 22.37 2.78
C ASP A 58 15.70 21.38 3.59
N SER A 59 14.78 20.68 2.91
CA SER A 59 13.84 19.74 3.53
C SER A 59 13.29 18.75 2.51
N THR A 60 13.17 17.48 2.90
CA THR A 60 12.56 16.44 2.09
C THR A 60 12.06 15.29 2.98
N TRP A 61 11.12 14.50 2.47
CA TRP A 61 10.73 13.23 3.06
C TRP A 61 11.50 12.10 2.38
N ILE A 62 12.26 11.35 3.16
CA ILE A 62 12.88 10.10 2.75
C ILE A 62 11.84 9.00 2.85
N LYS A 63 11.48 8.42 1.72
CA LYS A 63 10.50 7.35 1.62
C LYS A 63 11.12 6.04 2.10
N SER A 64 10.31 5.11 2.56
CA SER A 64 10.67 3.71 2.78
C SER A 64 9.45 2.88 2.43
N SER A 65 9.59 2.05 1.40
CA SER A 65 8.47 1.26 0.89
C SER A 65 8.43 -0.14 1.52
N ILE A 66 9.57 -0.83 1.58
CA ILE A 66 9.74 -2.19 2.12
C ILE A 66 11.15 -2.33 2.71
N PRO A 67 11.44 -3.38 3.49
CA PRO A 67 12.81 -3.74 3.85
C PRO A 67 13.69 -3.98 2.61
N TYR A 68 15.01 -3.81 2.77
CA TYR A 68 16.02 -4.16 1.76
C TYR A 68 15.91 -3.42 0.40
N MET A 69 15.40 -2.19 0.40
CA MET A 69 15.36 -1.38 -0.83
C MET A 69 16.76 -1.10 -1.37
N THR A 70 16.96 -1.37 -2.65
CA THR A 70 18.21 -1.07 -3.34
C THR A 70 18.09 0.22 -4.13
N TRP A 71 18.43 1.33 -3.48
CA TRP A 71 18.55 2.64 -4.13
C TRP A 71 19.99 2.99 -4.46
N ASP A 72 20.14 3.99 -5.33
CA ASP A 72 21.45 4.49 -5.76
C ASP A 72 22.20 5.16 -4.60
N ASN A 73 21.47 5.91 -3.76
CA ASN A 73 22.06 6.55 -2.59
C ASN A 73 22.30 5.55 -1.44
N LYS A 74 23.55 5.12 -1.29
CA LYS A 74 23.97 4.14 -0.28
C LYS A 74 23.86 4.62 1.16
N SER A 75 23.88 5.93 1.38
CA SER A 75 23.67 6.51 2.71
C SER A 75 22.21 6.35 3.15
N VAL A 76 21.28 6.56 2.23
CA VAL A 76 19.84 6.32 2.48
C VAL A 76 19.57 4.83 2.66
N THR A 77 20.10 3.96 1.79
CA THR A 77 19.88 2.51 1.97
C THR A 77 20.41 2.02 3.31
N LYS A 78 21.62 2.46 3.71
CA LYS A 78 22.20 2.09 5.02
C LYS A 78 21.36 2.59 6.20
N PHE A 79 20.82 3.81 6.11
CA PHE A 79 19.93 4.36 7.13
C PHE A 79 18.66 3.51 7.26
N LEU A 80 18.01 3.19 6.14
CA LEU A 80 16.80 2.36 6.14
C LEU A 80 17.08 0.94 6.61
N ASP A 81 18.20 0.33 6.22
CA ASP A 81 18.60 -1.00 6.71
C ASP A 81 18.75 -1.02 8.23
N LEU A 82 19.33 0.03 8.82
CA LEU A 82 19.43 0.16 10.28
C LEU A 82 18.06 0.33 10.93
N TYR A 83 17.18 1.14 10.34
CA TYR A 83 15.79 1.29 10.81
C TYR A 83 15.07 -0.06 10.83
N TRP A 84 15.03 -0.75 9.69
CA TRP A 84 14.35 -2.03 9.54
C TRP A 84 14.92 -3.11 10.46
N LYS A 85 16.24 -3.12 10.66
CA LYS A 85 16.91 -4.14 11.49
C LYS A 85 16.73 -3.92 12.99
N HIS A 86 16.66 -2.67 13.44
CA HIS A 86 16.81 -2.34 14.87
C HIS A 86 15.61 -1.61 15.49
N PHE A 87 14.74 -1.00 14.68
CA PHE A 87 13.70 -0.11 15.18
C PHE A 87 12.30 -0.45 14.68
N TYR A 88 12.18 -1.13 13.54
CA TYR A 88 10.87 -1.51 13.02
C TYR A 88 10.14 -2.50 13.95
N SER A 89 8.85 -2.24 14.17
CA SER A 89 7.89 -3.12 14.81
C SER A 89 6.61 -3.12 13.99
N GLU A 90 6.07 -4.31 13.69
CA GLU A 90 4.82 -4.45 12.94
C GLU A 90 3.63 -3.83 13.69
N GLU A 91 3.55 -4.03 15.02
CA GLU A 91 2.54 -3.43 15.88
C GLU A 91 2.59 -1.90 15.86
N GLU A 92 3.79 -1.31 15.96
CA GLU A 92 3.94 0.15 15.87
C GLU A 92 3.56 0.67 14.48
N SER A 93 3.88 -0.08 13.43
CA SER A 93 3.50 0.24 12.05
C SER A 93 1.98 0.24 11.87
N LEU A 94 1.29 -0.73 12.47
CA LEU A 94 -0.17 -0.80 12.47
C LEU A 94 -0.79 0.37 13.23
N ILE A 95 -0.28 0.68 14.43
CA ILE A 95 -0.74 1.84 15.22
C ILE A 95 -0.60 3.13 14.41
N ASN A 96 0.57 3.39 13.82
CA ASN A 96 0.81 4.56 12.98
C ASN A 96 -0.15 4.63 11.78
N THR A 97 -0.50 3.48 11.21
CA THR A 97 -1.46 3.37 10.10
C THR A 97 -2.87 3.75 10.57
N PHE A 98 -3.34 3.19 11.68
CA PHE A 98 -4.66 3.53 12.24
C PHE A 98 -4.73 5.00 12.67
N GLU A 99 -3.68 5.57 13.26
CA GLU A 99 -3.63 6.99 13.58
C GLU A 99 -3.76 7.88 12.34
N SER A 100 -3.17 7.45 11.22
CA SER A 100 -3.24 8.18 9.95
C SER A 100 -4.64 8.05 9.31
N ILE A 101 -5.27 6.88 9.40
CA ILE A 101 -6.67 6.66 9.02
C ILE A 101 -7.59 7.57 9.81
N LEU A 102 -7.50 7.54 11.14
CA LEU A 102 -8.36 8.32 12.04
C LEU A 102 -8.16 9.82 11.87
N ARG A 103 -6.91 10.29 11.72
CA ARG A 103 -6.64 11.70 11.47
C ARG A 103 -7.28 12.18 10.17
N THR A 104 -7.24 11.34 9.14
CA THR A 104 -7.86 11.63 7.84
C THR A 104 -9.38 11.64 7.96
N GLN A 105 -9.95 10.61 8.58
CA GLN A 105 -11.38 10.47 8.87
C GLN A 105 -11.91 11.72 9.59
N TRP A 106 -11.34 12.05 10.76
CA TRP A 106 -11.78 13.19 11.57
C TRP A 106 -11.59 14.54 10.88
N TYR A 107 -10.54 14.70 10.06
CA TYR A 107 -10.34 15.92 9.30
C TYR A 107 -11.44 16.13 8.25
N LEU A 108 -11.76 15.08 7.50
CA LEU A 108 -12.79 15.12 6.45
C LEU A 108 -14.18 15.28 7.07
N ASP A 109 -14.49 14.54 8.14
CA ASP A 109 -15.75 14.66 8.89
C ASP A 109 -15.96 16.07 9.41
N LYS A 110 -14.92 16.67 10.02
CA LYS A 110 -14.97 18.04 10.55
C LYS A 110 -15.29 19.08 9.47
N LEU A 111 -14.84 18.85 8.25
CA LEU A 111 -15.11 19.72 7.10
C LEU A 111 -16.42 19.40 6.39
N GLY A 112 -17.07 18.28 6.74
CA GLY A 112 -18.25 17.77 6.04
C GLY A 112 -17.95 17.32 4.61
N ILE A 113 -16.71 16.88 4.35
CA ILE A 113 -16.29 16.33 3.05
C ILE A 113 -16.75 14.88 2.98
N LYS A 114 -17.38 14.46 1.88
CA LYS A 114 -17.70 13.05 1.66
C LYS A 114 -16.45 12.27 1.26
N TYR A 115 -16.31 11.06 1.75
CA TYR A 115 -15.20 10.21 1.37
C TYR A 115 -15.52 8.72 1.49
N THR A 116 -14.78 7.93 0.71
CA THR A 116 -14.71 6.48 0.83
C THR A 116 -13.25 6.06 0.88
N MET A 117 -12.92 5.27 1.88
CA MET A 117 -11.62 4.63 2.04
C MET A 117 -11.63 3.23 1.43
N MET A 118 -10.49 2.77 0.97
CA MET A 118 -10.29 1.43 0.43
C MET A 118 -8.82 1.04 0.56
N CYS A 119 -8.53 -0.21 0.23
CA CYS A 119 -7.18 -0.73 0.24
C CYS A 119 -6.65 -0.96 -1.18
N TRP A 120 -5.33 -0.86 -1.36
CA TRP A 120 -4.66 -1.42 -2.52
C TRP A 120 -4.63 -2.95 -2.44
N GLN A 121 -4.29 -3.49 -1.27
CA GLN A 121 -4.42 -4.89 -0.88
C GLN A 121 -4.85 -4.94 0.59
N ASN A 122 -5.39 -6.06 1.08
CA ASN A 122 -5.71 -6.22 2.50
C ASN A 122 -4.49 -5.91 3.39
N ILE A 123 -4.67 -4.96 4.31
CA ILE A 123 -3.67 -4.50 5.29
C ILE A 123 -4.05 -4.79 6.75
N PHE A 124 -5.14 -5.52 6.98
CA PHE A 124 -5.77 -5.70 8.30
C PHE A 124 -5.67 -7.13 8.82
N ASN A 125 -5.57 -8.13 7.95
CA ASN A 125 -5.40 -9.53 8.33
C ASN A 125 -3.92 -9.94 8.31
N GLN A 126 -3.54 -10.91 9.16
CA GLN A 126 -2.31 -11.66 9.03
C GLN A 126 -2.56 -12.89 8.15
N TYR A 127 -2.12 -12.82 6.90
CA TYR A 127 -2.31 -13.90 5.93
C TYR A 127 -1.07 -14.19 5.11
N SER A 128 -1.02 -15.41 4.61
CA SER A 128 -0.02 -15.92 3.69
C SER A 128 -0.68 -16.78 2.62
N PHE A 129 0.06 -17.08 1.58
CA PHE A 129 -0.35 -18.00 0.54
C PHE A 129 0.70 -19.09 0.40
N LYS A 130 0.27 -20.35 0.38
CA LYS A 130 1.16 -21.49 0.12
C LYS A 130 1.07 -21.84 -1.35
N VAL A 131 2.19 -21.75 -2.06
CA VAL A 131 2.24 -22.04 -3.49
C VAL A 131 1.77 -23.48 -3.73
N PRO A 132 0.69 -23.69 -4.52
CA PRO A 132 0.20 -25.03 -4.81
C PRO A 132 1.21 -25.91 -5.54
N SER A 133 1.05 -27.23 -5.45
CA SER A 133 1.87 -28.19 -6.19
C SER A 133 1.81 -27.94 -7.71
N GLY A 134 2.96 -28.04 -8.39
CA GLY A 134 3.04 -27.95 -9.85
C GLY A 134 3.36 -26.56 -10.42
N TRP A 135 3.62 -25.55 -9.58
CA TRP A 135 4.11 -24.24 -10.01
C TRP A 135 5.64 -24.12 -9.94
N VAL A 136 6.21 -23.11 -10.61
CA VAL A 136 7.68 -23.02 -10.83
C VAL A 136 8.43 -22.55 -9.59
N ARG A 137 7.84 -21.72 -8.73
CA ARG A 137 8.41 -21.45 -7.39
C ARG A 137 8.33 -22.75 -6.57
N GLN A 138 9.32 -22.97 -5.71
CA GLN A 138 9.43 -24.23 -4.95
C GLN A 138 8.10 -24.55 -4.25
N GLU A 139 7.54 -25.72 -4.54
CA GLU A 139 6.26 -26.17 -3.99
C GLU A 139 6.28 -26.06 -2.46
N GLY A 140 5.20 -25.50 -1.89
CA GLY A 140 5.09 -25.27 -0.46
C GLY A 140 5.76 -24.00 0.06
N ASP A 141 6.37 -23.18 -0.82
CA ASP A 141 6.82 -21.84 -0.46
C ASP A 141 5.64 -21.02 0.08
N GLU A 142 5.89 -20.35 1.20
CA GLU A 142 4.94 -19.44 1.82
C GLU A 142 5.29 -18.00 1.40
N ILE A 143 4.30 -17.30 0.84
CA ILE A 143 4.44 -15.94 0.32
C ILE A 143 3.47 -14.99 1.03
N PHE A 144 3.83 -13.70 1.08
CA PHE A 144 3.15 -12.73 1.94
C PHE A 144 2.85 -11.43 1.21
N GLY A 145 1.72 -10.81 1.56
CA GLY A 145 1.32 -9.48 1.11
C GLY A 145 1.43 -9.28 -0.41
N HIS A 146 2.17 -8.25 -0.83
CA HIS A 146 2.26 -7.84 -2.23
C HIS A 146 2.83 -8.91 -3.18
N GLU A 147 3.58 -9.87 -2.66
CA GLU A 147 4.15 -10.96 -3.46
C GLU A 147 3.07 -11.93 -3.95
N ILE A 148 1.94 -12.02 -3.24
CA ILE A 148 0.81 -12.86 -3.64
C ILE A 148 0.26 -12.36 -4.98
N TRP A 149 0.06 -11.04 -5.09
CA TRP A 149 -0.65 -10.41 -6.21
C TRP A 149 0.21 -10.18 -7.43
N ASN A 150 1.54 -10.18 -7.30
CA ASN A 150 2.44 -10.07 -8.46
C ASN A 150 2.52 -11.36 -9.31
N LEU A 151 2.01 -12.48 -8.77
CA LEU A 151 1.90 -13.80 -9.38
C LEU A 151 3.22 -14.38 -9.95
N ALA A 152 4.37 -13.83 -9.56
CA ALA A 152 5.68 -14.32 -10.00
C ALA A 152 5.97 -15.73 -9.46
N TRP A 153 5.31 -16.14 -8.38
CA TRP A 153 5.38 -17.49 -7.82
C TRP A 153 4.86 -18.57 -8.78
N ARG A 154 4.03 -18.22 -9.77
CA ARG A 154 3.51 -19.18 -10.76
C ARG A 154 4.61 -19.72 -11.68
N ASP A 155 5.49 -18.83 -12.13
CA ASP A 155 6.39 -19.09 -13.26
C ASP A 155 7.83 -18.60 -13.06
N ASN A 156 8.16 -18.11 -11.87
CA ASN A 156 9.44 -17.52 -11.49
C ASN A 156 9.92 -16.42 -12.47
N THR A 157 8.98 -15.75 -13.13
CA THR A 157 9.25 -14.67 -14.08
C THR A 157 8.75 -13.36 -13.49
N HIS A 158 9.48 -12.26 -13.73
CA HIS A 158 9.03 -10.96 -13.23
C HIS A 158 7.79 -10.44 -13.95
N PHE A 159 7.62 -10.67 -15.26
CA PHE A 159 6.48 -10.16 -16.04
C PHE A 159 5.99 -11.12 -17.14
N LYS A 160 4.67 -11.17 -17.36
CA LYS A 160 4.00 -11.73 -18.55
C LYS A 160 2.75 -10.92 -18.89
N GLU A 161 2.42 -10.81 -20.18
CA GLU A 161 1.30 -9.99 -20.67
C GLU A 161 -0.08 -10.55 -20.32
N ASP A 162 -0.17 -11.86 -20.08
CA ASP A 162 -1.39 -12.63 -19.84
C ASP A 162 -1.41 -13.26 -18.43
N ARG A 163 -0.87 -12.54 -17.45
CA ARG A 163 -0.75 -13.01 -16.06
C ARG A 163 -2.01 -12.71 -15.25
N TYR A 164 -2.79 -13.73 -14.92
CA TYR A 164 -4.00 -13.61 -14.06
C TYR A 164 -3.99 -14.65 -12.93
N TRP A 165 -4.92 -14.56 -11.98
CA TRP A 165 -5.04 -15.56 -10.92
C TRP A 165 -5.46 -16.93 -11.49
N PRO A 166 -4.77 -18.04 -11.16
CA PRO A 166 -5.08 -19.33 -11.75
C PRO A 166 -6.39 -19.90 -11.19
N ASP A 167 -7.24 -20.44 -12.07
CA ASP A 167 -8.58 -20.95 -11.71
C ASP A 167 -8.58 -22.07 -10.66
N ASN A 168 -7.47 -22.81 -10.55
CA ASN A 168 -7.31 -23.92 -9.59
C ASN A 168 -6.72 -23.50 -8.23
N ALA A 169 -6.30 -22.24 -8.06
CA ALA A 169 -6.00 -21.69 -6.74
C ALA A 169 -7.31 -21.13 -6.18
N THR A 170 -7.94 -21.90 -5.29
CA THR A 170 -9.26 -21.60 -4.72
C THR A 170 -9.24 -21.59 -3.19
N GLU A 171 -8.05 -21.74 -2.60
CA GLU A 171 -7.82 -21.70 -1.17
C GLU A 171 -8.14 -20.32 -0.57
N LYS A 172 -8.53 -20.33 0.70
CA LYS A 172 -8.66 -19.10 1.47
C LYS A 172 -7.31 -18.39 1.56
N ILE A 173 -7.33 -17.08 1.35
CA ILE A 173 -6.16 -16.21 1.42
C ILE A 173 -6.26 -15.41 2.71
N SER A 174 -7.08 -14.35 2.74
CA SER A 174 -7.32 -13.58 3.97
C SER A 174 -8.59 -14.01 4.71
N LYS A 175 -9.50 -14.75 4.08
CA LYS A 175 -10.77 -15.16 4.70
C LYS A 175 -10.53 -16.00 5.95
N ASP A 176 -11.19 -15.63 7.05
CA ASP A 176 -11.10 -16.28 8.37
C ASP A 176 -9.68 -16.30 8.97
N THR A 177 -8.77 -15.45 8.48
CA THR A 177 -7.43 -15.31 9.08
C THR A 177 -7.46 -14.27 10.20
N PRO A 178 -6.57 -14.37 11.21
CA PRO A 178 -6.56 -13.42 12.32
C PRO A 178 -6.40 -11.97 11.86
N LEU A 179 -7.18 -11.06 12.43
CA LEU A 179 -6.94 -9.63 12.26
C LEU A 179 -5.70 -9.21 13.06
N LEU A 180 -4.88 -8.34 12.49
CA LEU A 180 -3.67 -7.82 13.15
C LEU A 180 -4.02 -7.10 14.46
N LYS A 181 -5.19 -6.46 14.54
CA LYS A 181 -5.69 -5.82 15.78
C LYS A 181 -5.97 -6.80 16.93
N ASP A 182 -6.18 -8.09 16.62
CA ASP A 182 -6.36 -9.15 17.63
C ASP A 182 -5.01 -9.77 18.03
N LEU A 183 -4.01 -9.68 17.16
CA LEU A 183 -2.63 -10.10 17.43
C LEU A 183 -1.84 -9.01 18.18
N TYR A 184 -2.22 -7.75 18.00
CA TYR A 184 -1.58 -6.56 18.58
C TYR A 184 -2.57 -5.74 19.41
N PRO A 185 -2.78 -6.10 20.69
CA PRO A 185 -3.79 -5.48 21.53
C PRO A 185 -3.63 -3.96 21.73
N ASN A 186 -2.42 -3.41 21.57
CA ASN A 186 -2.23 -1.96 21.66
C ASN A 186 -2.80 -1.22 20.44
N ALA A 187 -3.18 -1.90 19.37
CA ALA A 187 -3.82 -1.29 18.21
C ALA A 187 -5.36 -1.36 18.26
N THR A 188 -5.94 -2.24 19.10
CA THR A 188 -7.38 -2.52 19.11
C THR A 188 -8.22 -1.28 19.39
N TYR A 189 -7.80 -0.43 20.33
CA TYR A 189 -8.57 0.77 20.69
C TYR A 189 -8.70 1.76 19.52
N LEU A 190 -7.72 1.81 18.61
CA LEU A 190 -7.78 2.64 17.42
C LEU A 190 -8.67 2.01 16.35
N TRP A 191 -8.59 0.69 16.16
CA TRP A 191 -9.49 -0.06 15.28
C TRP A 191 -10.96 0.22 15.61
N ASP A 192 -11.30 0.21 16.89
CA ASP A 192 -12.67 0.42 17.38
C ASP A 192 -13.18 1.85 17.12
N MET A 193 -12.30 2.81 16.82
CA MET A 193 -12.67 4.18 16.45
C MET A 193 -12.85 4.39 14.95
N ILE A 194 -12.37 3.47 14.11
CA ILE A 194 -12.47 3.60 12.66
C ILE A 194 -13.94 3.43 12.26
N ASP A 195 -14.43 4.37 11.45
CA ASP A 195 -15.77 4.28 10.87
C ASP A 195 -15.72 3.38 9.63
N TRP A 196 -16.00 2.10 9.84
CA TRP A 196 -15.98 1.08 8.78
C TRP A 196 -17.08 1.27 7.73
N ASP A 197 -18.13 2.04 8.02
CA ASP A 197 -19.16 2.38 7.01
C ASP A 197 -18.61 3.34 5.95
N LYS A 198 -17.44 3.97 6.18
CA LYS A 198 -16.71 4.78 5.21
C LYS A 198 -15.78 3.97 4.31
N TRP A 199 -15.80 2.65 4.40
CA TRP A 199 -14.90 1.80 3.64
C TRP A 199 -15.61 0.99 2.56
N TRP A 200 -14.91 0.85 1.44
CA TRP A 200 -15.21 -0.17 0.45
C TRP A 200 -14.20 -1.31 0.59
N PHE A 201 -14.72 -2.54 0.64
CA PHE A 201 -13.94 -3.76 0.63
C PHE A 201 -14.42 -4.71 -0.46
N TYR A 202 -13.48 -5.43 -1.07
CA TYR A 202 -13.78 -6.63 -1.83
C TYR A 202 -13.78 -7.84 -0.90
N GLU A 203 -14.85 -8.64 -0.98
CA GLU A 203 -15.01 -9.86 -0.20
C GLU A 203 -15.57 -10.99 -1.09
N ASP A 204 -15.04 -12.18 -0.90
CA ASP A 204 -15.53 -13.42 -1.51
C ASP A 204 -15.22 -14.63 -0.60
N GLU A 205 -15.27 -15.84 -1.16
CA GLU A 205 -14.96 -17.08 -0.44
C GLU A 205 -13.47 -17.24 -0.05
N GLN A 206 -12.57 -16.48 -0.70
CA GLN A 206 -11.13 -16.51 -0.48
C GLN A 206 -10.61 -15.31 0.32
N VAL A 207 -11.26 -14.15 0.23
CA VAL A 207 -10.81 -12.92 0.88
C VAL A 207 -11.90 -12.18 1.65
N GLU A 208 -11.47 -11.50 2.70
CA GLU A 208 -12.17 -10.42 3.40
C GLU A 208 -11.26 -9.19 3.47
N TYR A 209 -11.85 -8.01 3.69
CA TYR A 209 -11.13 -6.73 3.70
C TYR A 209 -10.21 -6.49 2.49
N GLY A 210 -10.57 -7.08 1.34
CA GLY A 210 -9.80 -7.01 0.11
C GLY A 210 -9.83 -5.62 -0.52
N GLY A 211 -8.80 -5.32 -1.28
CA GLY A 211 -8.66 -4.08 -2.01
C GLY A 211 -8.70 -4.28 -3.53
N LEU A 212 -8.07 -3.34 -4.22
CA LEU A 212 -7.91 -3.36 -5.67
C LEU A 212 -7.22 -4.64 -6.16
N ALA A 213 -6.17 -5.10 -5.48
CA ALA A 213 -5.35 -6.23 -5.91
C ALA A 213 -6.17 -7.53 -5.93
N GLU A 214 -6.86 -7.82 -4.83
CA GLU A 214 -7.75 -8.96 -4.66
C GLU A 214 -8.89 -8.92 -5.68
N TRP A 215 -9.54 -7.77 -5.86
CA TRP A 215 -10.65 -7.62 -6.79
C TRP A 215 -10.22 -7.90 -8.24
N ILE A 216 -9.07 -7.36 -8.67
CA ILE A 216 -8.54 -7.58 -10.02
C ILE A 216 -8.19 -9.04 -10.21
N CYS A 217 -7.46 -9.64 -9.25
CA CYS A 217 -6.95 -10.98 -9.38
C CYS A 217 -8.07 -12.03 -9.29
N LEU A 218 -8.94 -11.94 -8.29
CA LEU A 218 -9.88 -13.00 -7.93
C LEU A 218 -11.23 -12.85 -8.62
N LYS A 219 -11.80 -11.62 -8.62
CA LYS A 219 -13.12 -11.35 -9.20
C LYS A 219 -13.07 -11.23 -10.71
N VAL A 220 -12.25 -10.30 -11.20
CA VAL A 220 -12.22 -9.95 -12.64
C VAL A 220 -11.31 -10.89 -13.41
N ARG A 221 -10.28 -11.43 -12.75
CA ARG A 221 -9.23 -12.26 -13.36
C ARG A 221 -8.57 -11.56 -14.55
N ASP A 222 -8.24 -10.28 -14.35
CA ASP A 222 -7.63 -9.44 -15.38
C ASP A 222 -6.08 -9.50 -15.33
N PRO A 223 -5.38 -9.15 -16.43
CA PRO A 223 -3.92 -9.16 -16.46
C PRO A 223 -3.25 -8.26 -15.42
N TRP A 224 -2.38 -8.84 -14.61
CA TRP A 224 -1.49 -8.17 -13.69
C TRP A 224 -0.16 -7.79 -14.33
N GLY A 225 0.40 -6.64 -13.94
CA GLY A 225 1.69 -6.15 -14.38
C GLY A 225 1.57 -4.93 -15.30
N ASN A 226 2.18 -3.82 -14.90
CA ASN A 226 2.29 -2.58 -15.68
C ASN A 226 3.53 -2.63 -16.59
N GLY A 227 3.57 -3.64 -17.46
CA GLY A 227 4.70 -3.89 -18.35
C GLY A 227 5.96 -4.44 -17.66
N LYS A 228 7.02 -4.63 -18.45
CA LYS A 228 8.27 -5.26 -18.00
C LYS A 228 9.02 -4.47 -16.91
N HIS A 229 8.83 -3.15 -16.88
CA HIS A 229 9.54 -2.25 -15.96
C HIS A 229 8.80 -2.05 -14.64
N ASP A 230 7.52 -2.45 -14.57
CA ASP A 230 6.69 -2.30 -13.39
C ASP A 230 5.71 -3.46 -13.17
N PRO A 231 6.21 -4.71 -13.04
CA PRO A 231 5.35 -5.88 -12.92
C PRO A 231 4.63 -6.00 -11.57
N GLY A 232 5.04 -5.22 -10.57
CA GLY A 232 4.45 -5.24 -9.23
C GLY A 232 3.09 -4.56 -9.14
N HIS A 233 2.68 -3.81 -10.15
CA HIS A 233 1.43 -3.05 -10.18
C HIS A 233 0.44 -3.64 -11.20
N PRO A 234 -0.87 -3.43 -10.99
CA PRO A 234 -1.89 -3.84 -11.94
C PRO A 234 -1.68 -3.22 -13.32
N SER A 235 -2.15 -3.90 -14.37
CA SER A 235 -2.06 -3.33 -15.71
C SER A 235 -2.93 -2.06 -15.84
N PRO A 236 -2.61 -1.15 -16.78
CA PRO A 236 -3.46 0.01 -17.07
C PRO A 236 -4.91 -0.37 -17.42
N LEU A 237 -5.13 -1.53 -18.05
CA LEU A 237 -6.46 -2.06 -18.35
C LEU A 237 -7.22 -2.41 -17.07
N SER A 238 -6.55 -3.06 -16.12
CA SER A 238 -7.15 -3.44 -14.85
C SER A 238 -7.45 -2.24 -13.97
N HIS A 239 -6.58 -1.21 -13.97
CA HIS A 239 -6.87 0.08 -13.35
C HIS A 239 -8.11 0.74 -13.95
N LYS A 240 -8.24 0.73 -15.28
CA LYS A 240 -9.43 1.27 -15.96
C LYS A 240 -10.69 0.51 -15.55
N LYS A 241 -10.66 -0.83 -15.52
CA LYS A 241 -11.81 -1.64 -15.08
C LYS A 241 -12.20 -1.37 -13.63
N PHE A 242 -11.22 -1.26 -12.73
CA PHE A 242 -11.48 -0.91 -11.33
C PHE A 242 -12.14 0.47 -11.23
N CYS A 243 -11.66 1.46 -12.01
CA CYS A 243 -12.28 2.77 -12.07
C CYS A 243 -13.75 2.69 -12.53
N GLU A 244 -14.00 2.03 -13.66
CA GLU A 244 -15.33 1.97 -14.27
C GLU A 244 -16.34 1.15 -13.47
N GLN A 245 -15.91 0.10 -12.77
CA GLN A 245 -16.80 -0.87 -12.13
C GLN A 245 -16.85 -0.78 -10.60
N VAL A 246 -15.94 -0.02 -9.98
CA VAL A 246 -15.91 0.18 -8.53
C VAL A 246 -15.96 1.66 -8.21
N ILE A 247 -15.04 2.44 -8.76
CA ILE A 247 -14.91 3.86 -8.40
C ILE A 247 -16.11 4.70 -8.87
N ILE A 248 -16.48 4.60 -10.15
CA ILE A 248 -17.62 5.37 -10.69
C ILE A 248 -18.92 5.04 -9.95
N PRO A 249 -19.29 3.76 -9.73
CA PRO A 249 -20.47 3.43 -8.92
C PRO A 249 -20.45 4.01 -7.50
N ILE A 250 -19.30 3.98 -6.81
CA ILE A 250 -19.18 4.60 -5.48
C ILE A 250 -19.49 6.09 -5.54
N LEU A 251 -19.02 6.80 -6.56
CA LEU A 251 -19.27 8.24 -6.72
C LEU A 251 -20.72 8.54 -7.15
N GLU A 252 -21.40 7.61 -7.82
CA GLU A 252 -22.80 7.76 -8.24
C GLU A 252 -23.80 7.46 -7.09
N ASP A 253 -23.42 6.63 -6.12
CA ASP A 253 -24.25 6.23 -4.98
C ASP A 253 -24.18 7.20 -3.77
N LEU A 254 -23.26 8.18 -3.78
CA LEU A 254 -23.00 9.12 -2.67
C LEU A 254 -23.89 10.36 -2.65
#